data_AF-A0A176VMB4-F1
#
_entry.id   AF-A0A176VMB4-F1
#
_cell.length_a   1.000
_cell.length_b   1.000
_cell.length_c   1.000
_cell.angle_alpha   90.00
_cell.angle_beta   90.00
_cell.angle_gamma   90.00
#
_symmetry.space_group_name_H-M   'P 1'
#
loop_
_entity.id
_entity.type
_entity.pdbx_description
1 polymer ?
#
loop_
_entity_poly.entity_id
_entity_poly.type
_entity_poly.pdbx_seq_one_letter_code
_entity_poly.pdbx_strand_id
1 'polypeptide(L)' 'MCMMCCMLKLISGCVLSAPRKDTYGVFAEPVDAAQVPDYYDFIKDPMDFGTMRKKINKNAYSTMESFEVGPRGS' A
#
# COMPACT_ATOMS: atom_id res chain seq x y z
N MET A 1 6.71 23.82 -8.15
CA MET A 1 7.31 22.54 -7.70
C MET A 1 6.99 22.31 -6.23
N CYS A 2 5.69 22.26 -5.94
CA CYS A 2 5.03 22.78 -4.74
C CYS A 2 4.21 21.68 -4.07
N MET A 3 4.16 21.63 -2.72
CA MET A 3 3.37 20.78 -1.80
C MET A 3 3.15 19.27 -2.10
N MET A 4 2.81 18.86 -3.32
CA MET A 4 2.63 17.44 -3.69
C MET A 4 3.88 16.61 -3.41
N CYS A 5 5.08 17.15 -3.68
CA CYS A 5 6.33 16.43 -3.43
C CYS A 5 6.62 16.20 -1.93
N CYS A 6 6.03 17.01 -1.04
CA CYS A 6 6.13 16.86 0.42
C CYS A 6 5.07 15.91 0.96
N MET A 7 3.83 15.97 0.44
CA MET A 7 2.76 15.04 0.80
C MET A 7 3.08 13.60 0.40
N LEU A 8 3.63 13.38 -0.81
CA LEU A 8 4.14 12.06 -1.21
C LEU A 8 5.28 11.58 -0.30
N LYS A 9 6.15 12.46 0.20
CA LYS A 9 7.19 12.10 1.18
C LYS A 9 6.61 11.74 2.55
N LEU A 10 5.52 12.37 2.96
CA LEU A 10 4.81 12.02 4.20
C LEU A 10 4.15 10.64 4.08
N ILE A 11 3.42 10.38 2.99
CA ILE A 11 2.79 9.07 2.72
C ILE A 11 3.87 7.99 2.58
N SER A 12 4.95 8.28 1.85
CA SER A 12 6.12 7.39 1.74
C SER A 12 6.76 7.14 3.10
N GLY A 13 6.94 8.15 3.95
CA GLY A 13 7.46 7.99 5.30
C GLY A 13 6.57 7.12 6.20
N CYS A 14 5.24 7.26 6.08
CA CYS A 14 4.29 6.39 6.78
C CYS A 14 4.40 4.94 6.29
N VAL A 15 4.44 4.72 4.97
CA VAL A 15 4.59 3.36 4.39
C VAL A 15 5.98 2.77 4.68
N LEU A 16 7.05 3.57 4.78
CA LEU A 16 8.40 3.12 5.14
C LEU A 16 8.57 2.88 6.64
N SER A 17 7.73 3.47 7.49
CA SER A 17 7.72 3.22 8.93
C SER A 17 6.80 2.07 9.33
N ALA A 18 5.81 1.74 8.50
CA ALA A 18 4.86 0.66 8.75
C ALA A 18 5.52 -0.74 8.93
N PRO A 19 6.56 -1.14 8.17
CA PRO A 19 7.28 -2.39 8.42
C PRO A 19 7.94 -2.47 9.80
N ARG A 20 8.28 -1.33 10.43
CA ARG A 20 8.84 -1.33 11.80
C ARG A 20 7.78 -1.62 12.86
N LYS A 21 6.50 -1.38 12.53
CA LYS A 21 5.34 -1.68 13.39
C LYS A 21 4.76 -3.06 13.10
N ASP A 22 5.08 -3.63 11.93
CA ASP A 22 4.73 -5.00 11.57
C ASP A 22 5.75 -5.99 12.15
N THR A 23 5.60 -6.30 13.44
CA THR A 23 6.49 -7.20 14.18
C THR A 23 6.57 -8.61 13.58
N TYR A 24 5.53 -9.04 12.84
CA TYR A 24 5.41 -10.39 12.28
C TYR A 24 5.64 -10.44 10.76
N GLY A 25 5.83 -9.29 10.11
CA GLY A 25 6.09 -9.21 8.66
C GLY A 25 4.92 -9.69 7.79
N VAL A 26 3.70 -9.76 8.34
CA VAL A 26 2.52 -10.34 7.68
C VAL A 26 2.09 -9.52 6.46
N PHE A 27 2.41 -8.21 6.46
CA PHE A 27 2.02 -7.29 5.39
C PHE A 27 3.19 -6.91 4.48
N ALA A 28 4.35 -7.56 4.65
CA ALA A 28 5.54 -7.28 3.84
C ALA A 28 5.35 -7.70 2.38
N GLU A 29 4.68 -8.83 2.16
CA GLU A 29 4.44 -9.45 0.85
C GLU A 29 2.96 -9.82 0.66
N PRO A 30 2.51 -10.04 -0.59
CA PRO A 30 1.15 -10.51 -0.86
C PRO A 30 0.87 -11.85 -0.19
N VAL A 31 -0.36 -12.03 0.30
CA VAL A 31 -0.81 -13.31 0.86
C VAL A 31 -0.83 -14.38 -0.23
N ASP A 32 -0.26 -15.54 0.07
CA ASP A 32 -0.27 -16.68 -0.85
C ASP A 32 -1.63 -17.40 -0.81
N ALA A 33 -2.29 -17.49 -1.96
CA ALA A 33 -3.55 -18.22 -2.12
C ALA A 33 -3.41 -19.72 -1.78
N ALA A 34 -2.21 -20.30 -1.88
CA ALA A 34 -1.98 -21.70 -1.51
C ALA A 34 -1.98 -21.91 0.01
N GLN A 35 -1.61 -20.88 0.79
CA GLN A 35 -1.62 -20.94 2.26
C GLN A 35 -3.02 -20.65 2.82
N VAL A 36 -3.77 -19.77 2.15
CA VAL A 36 -5.11 -19.35 2.57
C VAL A 36 -6.05 -19.37 1.36
N PRO A 37 -6.65 -20.53 1.05
CA PRO A 37 -7.42 -20.72 -0.19
C PRO A 37 -8.70 -19.89 -0.27
N ASP A 38 -9.25 -19.44 0.86
CA ASP A 38 -10.44 -18.60 0.96
C ASP A 38 -10.14 -17.09 1.03
N TYR A 39 -8.86 -16.69 1.03
CA TYR A 39 -8.47 -15.29 1.24
C TYR A 39 -9.04 -14.35 0.17
N TYR A 40 -8.97 -14.76 -1.10
CA TYR A 40 -9.41 -13.97 -2.25
C TYR A 40 -10.93 -14.03 -2.49
N ASP A 41 -11.62 -14.93 -1.80
CA ASP A 41 -13.08 -15.00 -1.85
C ASP A 41 -13.70 -13.80 -1.12
N PHE A 42 -13.06 -13.34 -0.04
CA PHE A 42 -13.51 -12.19 0.76
C PHE A 42 -12.73 -10.91 0.45
N ILE A 43 -11.41 -11.00 0.24
CA ILE A 43 -10.58 -9.83 -0.05
C ILE A 43 -10.36 -9.71 -1.56
N LYS A 44 -11.11 -8.79 -2.19
CA LYS A 44 -11.04 -8.55 -3.64
C LYS A 44 -9.80 -7.77 -4.06
N ASP A 45 -9.32 -6.87 -3.19
CA ASP A 45 -8.27 -5.92 -3.49
C ASP A 45 -7.16 -6.00 -2.42
N PRO A 46 -6.34 -7.06 -2.41
CA PRO A 46 -5.26 -7.21 -1.45
C PRO A 46 -4.20 -6.12 -1.64
N MET A 47 -3.60 -5.68 -0.53
CA MET A 47 -2.57 -4.65 -0.50
C MET A 47 -1.46 -5.03 0.50
N ASP A 48 -0.21 -4.93 0.07
CA ASP A 48 0.98 -5.16 0.87
C ASP A 48 1.96 -3.97 0.78
N PHE A 49 2.93 -3.89 1.71
CA PHE A 49 3.91 -2.80 1.74
C PHE A 49 4.80 -2.75 0.49
N GLY A 50 5.12 -3.90 -0.10
CA GLY A 50 5.86 -3.99 -1.36
C GLY A 50 5.09 -3.36 -2.52
N THR A 51 3.82 -3.68 -2.64
CA THR A 51 2.91 -3.15 -3.65
C THR A 51 2.63 -1.67 -3.45
N MET A 52 2.41 -1.21 -2.21
CA MET A 52 2.26 0.23 -1.92
C MET A 52 3.52 1.02 -2.30
N ARG A 53 4.71 0.50 -1.98
CA ARG A 53 5.97 1.15 -2.37
C ARG A 53 6.11 1.27 -3.89
N LYS A 54 5.78 0.21 -4.64
CA LYS A 54 5.77 0.25 -6.12
C LYS A 54 4.78 1.27 -6.66
N LYS A 55 3.60 1.40 -6.04
CA LYS A 55 2.55 2.35 -6.42
C LYS A 55 2.93 3.79 -6.14
N ILE A 56 3.59 4.07 -5.01
CA ILE A 56 4.15 5.39 -4.69
C ILE A 56 5.20 5.79 -5.75
N ASN A 57 6.10 4.87 -6.12
CA ASN A 57 7.10 5.14 -7.16
C ASN A 57 6.48 5.43 -8.53
N LYS A 58 5.28 4.90 -8.80
CA LYS A 58 4.50 5.16 -10.02
C LYS A 58 3.60 6.40 -9.90
N ASN A 59 3.69 7.15 -8.81
CA ASN A 59 2.84 8.31 -8.52
C ASN A 59 1.34 7.99 -8.55
N ALA A 60 0.98 6.73 -8.21
CA ALA A 60 -0.41 6.25 -8.24
C ALA A 60 -1.25 6.75 -7.04
N TYR A 61 -0.62 7.41 -6.08
CA TYR A 61 -1.27 8.06 -4.94
C TYR A 61 -1.09 9.58 -5.05
N SER A 62 -1.88 10.19 -5.92
CA SER A 62 -1.82 11.64 -6.20
C SER A 62 -2.58 12.44 -5.14
N THR A 63 -3.57 11.84 -4.49
CA THR A 63 -4.41 12.43 -3.44
C THR A 63 -4.50 11.52 -2.22
N MET A 64 -4.88 12.06 -1.06
CA MET A 64 -5.08 11.24 0.14
C MET A 64 -6.23 10.23 -0.03
N GLU A 65 -7.29 10.63 -0.73
CA GLU A 65 -8.42 9.74 -1.08
C GLU A 65 -7.99 8.55 -1.95
N SER A 66 -7.08 8.76 -2.91
CA SER A 66 -6.53 7.67 -3.73
C SER A 66 -5.73 6.63 -2.91
N PHE A 67 -5.22 7.03 -1.74
CA PHE A 67 -4.57 6.12 -0.80
C PHE A 67 -5.58 5.31 0.00
N GLU A 68 -6.69 5.92 0.42
CA GLU A 68 -7.75 5.27 1.20
C GLU A 68 -8.59 4.30 0.37
N VAL A 69 -8.93 4.67 -0.87
CA VAL A 69 -9.73 3.84 -1.80
C VAL A 69 -8.85 2.83 -2.55
N GLY A 70 -7.55 3.11 -2.65
CA GLY A 70 -6.63 2.38 -3.53
C GLY A 70 -6.72 2.87 -4.99
N PRO A 71 -5.70 2.60 -5.82
CA PRO A 71 -5.51 3.25 -7.11
C PRO A 71 -6.46 2.81 -8.24
N ARG A 72 -7.56 2.09 -7.95
CA ARG A 72 -8.60 1.75 -8.94
C ARG A 72 -9.81 2.70 -8.92
N GLY A 73 -9.84 3.67 -8.02
CA GLY A 73 -10.90 4.67 -7.90
C GLY A 73 -10.45 6.11 -8.11
N SER A 74 -9.77 6.40 -9.23
CA SER A 74 -9.58 7.76 -9.77
C SER A 74 -9.92 7.78 -11.25
#